data_AF-A0A367JDT6-F1
#
_entry.id   AF-A0A367JDT6-F1
#
_cell.length_a   1.000
_cell.length_b   1.000
_cell.length_c   1.000
_cell.angle_alpha   90.00
_cell.angle_beta   90.00
_cell.angle_gamma   90.00
#
_symmetry.space_group_name_H-M   'P 1'
#
loop_
_entity.id
_entity.type
_entity.pdbx_description
1 polymer ?
#
loop_
_entity_poly.entity_id
_entity_poly.type
_entity_poly.pdbx_seq_one_letter_code
_entity_poly.pdbx_strand_id
1 'polypeptide(L)'
;MFSYPSVTVNGIWYAAPYVELTGTSYVQSSTGLYCTIEYTSRGWISGEKNHFKCYIRRNSNPKEYIYKIEGQWSAKSTITPYNSKASQPFLDVTQLTPASMHIKEIDEQDEMESRRIWQKVSEAIRANDTQTAGIEKSKIENKQREERAARAEANHEWEPKYFRWENEEPTVSMLQRMLSSTVKSKYNPATSGNWVIRQ
;
A
#
# COMPACT_ATOMS: atom_id res chain seq x y z
N MET A 1 10.16 0.27 -9.19
CA MET A 1 10.03 0.54 -7.74
C MET A 1 8.84 1.45 -7.51
N PHE A 2 8.00 1.15 -6.53
CA PHE A 2 6.89 2.00 -6.08
C PHE A 2 7.02 2.25 -4.59
N SER A 3 6.84 3.50 -4.14
CA SER A 3 6.76 3.84 -2.72
C SER A 3 5.31 4.07 -2.30
N TYR A 4 4.92 3.53 -1.15
CA TYR A 4 3.57 3.68 -0.62
C TYR A 4 3.32 5.09 -0.08
N PRO A 5 2.06 5.58 -0.17
CA PRO A 5 1.68 6.83 0.49
C PRO A 5 1.57 6.65 2.00
N SER A 6 1.50 7.76 2.71
CA SER A 6 1.05 7.75 4.10
C SER A 6 -0.48 7.68 4.15
N VAL A 7 -1.01 7.06 5.21
CA VAL A 7 -2.44 6.88 5.42
C VAL A 7 -2.85 7.55 6.73
N THR A 8 -3.95 8.30 6.69
CA THR A 8 -4.61 8.83 7.88
C THR A 8 -6.04 8.30 7.98
N VAL A 9 -6.52 8.16 9.22
CA VAL A 9 -7.92 7.80 9.50
C VAL A 9 -8.60 8.99 10.15
N ASN A 10 -9.55 9.58 9.42
CA ASN A 10 -10.32 10.74 9.85
C ASN A 10 -11.73 10.33 10.26
N GLY A 11 -12.48 11.23 10.91
CA GLY A 11 -13.89 11.02 11.26
C GLY A 11 -14.18 10.14 12.47
N ILE A 12 -13.14 9.85 13.27
CA ILE A 12 -13.26 9.04 14.49
C ILE A 12 -14.22 9.67 15.51
N TRP A 13 -14.13 11.00 15.74
CA TRP A 13 -14.88 11.69 16.79
C TRP A 13 -16.39 11.78 16.56
N TYR A 14 -16.86 11.60 15.32
CA TYR A 14 -18.29 11.49 14.97
C TYR A 14 -18.68 10.08 14.49
N ALA A 15 -17.88 9.06 14.84
CA ALA A 15 -18.16 7.66 14.56
C ALA A 15 -18.41 7.31 13.08
N ALA A 16 -17.82 8.06 12.15
CA ALA A 16 -17.84 7.73 10.72
C ALA A 16 -16.40 7.76 10.16
N PRO A 17 -15.57 6.75 10.51
CA PRO A 17 -14.18 6.72 10.12
C PRO A 17 -14.03 6.56 8.60
N TYR A 18 -13.06 7.27 8.02
CA TYR A 18 -12.68 7.12 6.61
C TYR A 18 -11.17 7.30 6.43
N VAL A 19 -10.65 6.64 5.39
CA VAL A 19 -9.23 6.69 5.02
C VAL A 19 -8.97 7.87 4.09
N GLU A 20 -7.87 8.58 4.33
CA GLU A 20 -7.28 9.51 3.37
C GLU A 20 -5.81 9.16 3.13
N LEU A 21 -5.40 9.28 1.86
CA LEU A 21 -3.99 9.17 1.46
C LEU A 21 -3.35 10.55 1.57
N THR A 22 -2.12 10.59 2.06
CA THR A 22 -1.34 11.82 2.24
C THR A 22 0.11 11.61 1.81
N GLY A 23 0.84 12.72 1.65
CA GLY A 23 2.25 12.70 1.25
C GLY A 23 2.44 12.47 -0.25
N THR A 24 3.60 11.91 -0.60
CA THR A 24 3.99 11.69 -2.00
C THR A 24 4.47 10.25 -2.20
N SER A 25 3.84 9.56 -3.15
CA SER A 25 4.35 8.29 -3.69
C SER A 25 5.22 8.54 -4.90
N TYR A 26 6.16 7.62 -5.14
CA TYR A 26 7.00 7.62 -6.31
C TYR A 26 6.89 6.30 -7.05
N VAL A 27 6.88 6.35 -8.39
CA VAL A 27 7.14 5.19 -9.25
C VAL A 27 8.42 5.47 -10.01
N GLN A 28 9.46 4.67 -9.82
CA GLN A 28 10.71 4.76 -10.58
C GLN A 28 10.84 3.54 -11.50
N SER A 29 11.01 3.81 -12.79
CA SER A 29 11.32 2.82 -13.83
C SER A 29 12.83 2.76 -14.10
N SER A 30 13.33 1.60 -14.50
CA SER A 30 14.71 1.44 -15.00
C SER A 30 14.96 2.19 -16.31
N THR A 31 13.91 2.58 -17.03
CA THR A 31 14.00 3.36 -18.29
C THR A 31 14.39 4.82 -18.09
N GLY A 32 14.52 5.29 -16.85
CA GLY A 32 14.75 6.70 -16.54
C GLY A 32 13.47 7.55 -16.55
N LEU A 33 12.29 6.92 -16.67
CA LEU A 33 11.01 7.55 -16.37
C LEU A 33 10.67 7.39 -14.89
N TYR A 34 10.05 8.42 -14.33
CA TYR A 34 9.51 8.37 -12.98
C TYR A 34 8.22 9.17 -12.85
N CYS A 35 7.39 8.78 -11.88
CA CYS A 35 6.16 9.47 -11.52
C CYS A 35 6.24 9.98 -10.08
N THR A 36 5.74 11.19 -9.84
CA THR A 36 5.48 11.73 -8.49
C THR A 36 3.97 11.82 -8.29
N ILE A 37 3.41 11.12 -7.32
CA ILE A 37 1.97 11.10 -7.02
C ILE A 37 1.76 11.80 -5.67
N GLU A 38 1.24 13.01 -5.70
CA GLU A 38 0.96 13.84 -4.54
C GLU A 38 -0.52 13.68 -4.17
N TYR A 39 -0.79 13.28 -2.92
CA TYR A 39 -2.15 13.09 -2.43
C TYR A 39 -2.57 14.28 -1.59
N THR A 40 -3.77 14.79 -1.87
CA THR A 40 -4.36 15.90 -1.12
C THR A 40 -5.69 15.47 -0.53
N SER A 41 -5.83 15.67 0.77
CA SER A 41 -7.10 15.54 1.48
C SER A 41 -8.01 16.71 1.17
N ARG A 42 -9.23 16.66 1.73
CA ARG A 42 -10.25 17.70 1.60
C ARG A 42 -9.72 19.07 2.07
N GLY A 43 -9.21 19.87 1.14
CA GLY A 43 -8.79 21.26 1.38
C GLY A 43 -9.93 22.26 1.15
N TRP A 44 -9.74 23.49 1.64
CA TRP A 44 -10.68 24.62 1.48
C TRP A 44 -10.96 25.02 0.01
N ILE A 45 -10.12 24.58 -0.95
CA ILE A 45 -10.13 25.08 -2.33
C ILE A 45 -10.93 24.19 -3.29
N SER A 46 -10.90 22.85 -3.14
CA SER A 46 -11.63 21.93 -4.03
C SER A 46 -12.79 21.19 -3.34
N GLY A 47 -12.75 21.00 -2.02
CA GLY A 47 -13.77 20.24 -1.28
C GLY A 47 -13.87 18.74 -1.61
N GLU A 48 -13.10 18.27 -2.59
CA GLU A 48 -13.06 16.87 -3.04
C GLU A 48 -12.22 16.01 -2.10
N LYS A 49 -12.75 14.84 -1.71
CA LYS A 49 -11.97 13.80 -1.05
C LYS A 49 -11.14 13.04 -2.08
N ASN A 50 -10.11 12.34 -1.61
CA ASN A 50 -9.36 11.36 -2.40
C ASN A 50 -8.69 11.94 -3.65
N HIS A 51 -8.34 13.23 -3.62
CA HIS A 51 -7.72 13.89 -4.76
C HIS A 51 -6.22 13.57 -4.85
N PHE A 52 -5.70 13.48 -6.07
CA PHE A 52 -4.27 13.31 -6.32
C PHE A 52 -3.82 14.10 -7.55
N LYS A 53 -2.52 14.43 -7.57
CA LYS A 53 -1.81 14.92 -8.75
C LYS A 53 -0.59 14.05 -9.02
N CYS A 54 -0.51 13.50 -10.21
CA CYS A 54 0.60 12.71 -10.68
C CYS A 54 1.32 13.41 -11.82
N TYR A 55 2.64 13.49 -11.75
CA TYR A 55 3.47 14.02 -12.84
C TYR A 55 4.44 12.94 -13.32
N ILE A 56 4.39 12.64 -14.62
CA ILE A 56 5.35 11.74 -15.27
C ILE A 56 6.50 12.57 -15.81
N ARG A 57 7.74 12.21 -15.49
CA ARG A 57 8.96 12.96 -15.83
C ARG A 57 10.08 12.01 -16.26
N ARG A 58 11.13 12.57 -16.89
CA ARG A 58 12.41 11.87 -17.12
C ARG A 58 13.40 12.29 -16.06
N ASN A 59 14.21 11.35 -15.55
CA ASN A 59 15.30 11.68 -14.62
C ASN A 59 16.30 12.69 -15.24
N SER A 60 16.51 12.65 -16.57
CA SER A 60 17.33 13.64 -17.29
C SER A 60 16.68 15.02 -17.41
N ASN A 61 15.34 15.04 -17.46
CA ASN A 61 14.38 16.14 -17.58
C ASN A 61 13.55 16.47 -16.32
N PRO A 62 14.07 16.62 -15.08
CA PRO A 62 13.22 16.56 -13.89
C PRO A 62 12.36 17.81 -13.66
N LYS A 63 12.60 18.89 -14.39
CA LYS A 63 11.82 20.13 -14.27
C LYS A 63 10.55 20.07 -15.12
N GLU A 64 10.62 19.43 -16.28
CA GLU A 64 9.51 19.33 -17.22
C GLU A 64 8.82 17.98 -17.11
N TYR A 65 7.53 18.01 -16.80
CA TYR A 65 6.70 16.81 -16.90
C TYR A 65 6.36 16.52 -18.36
N ILE A 66 6.04 15.27 -18.66
CA ILE A 66 5.52 14.80 -19.95
C ILE A 66 4.00 14.84 -19.90
N TYR A 67 3.45 14.35 -18.79
CA TYR A 67 2.02 14.33 -18.50
C TYR A 67 1.76 14.72 -17.05
N LYS A 68 0.66 15.43 -16.85
CA LYS A 68 0.00 15.60 -15.56
C LYS A 68 -1.26 14.74 -15.57
N ILE A 69 -1.47 13.96 -14.52
CA ILE A 69 -2.69 13.20 -14.26
C ILE A 69 -3.27 13.72 -12.96
N GLU A 70 -4.55 14.07 -12.93
CA GLU A 70 -5.18 14.54 -11.69
C GLU A 70 -6.67 14.18 -11.61
N GLY A 71 -7.20 14.19 -10.39
CA GLY A 71 -8.59 13.86 -10.10
C GLY A 71 -8.69 13.03 -8.82
N GLN A 72 -9.67 12.15 -8.74
CA GLN A 72 -9.93 11.33 -7.57
C GLN A 72 -9.50 9.89 -7.79
N TRP A 73 -8.62 9.35 -6.93
CA TRP A 73 -8.17 7.95 -7.04
C TRP A 73 -9.29 6.94 -6.77
N SER A 74 -10.41 7.41 -6.21
CA SER A 74 -11.62 6.63 -5.95
C SER A 74 -12.76 6.90 -6.95
N ALA A 75 -12.54 7.77 -7.94
CA ALA A 75 -13.52 8.06 -8.97
C ALA A 75 -12.87 8.32 -10.34
N LYS A 76 -12.90 9.57 -10.81
CA LYS A 76 -12.46 9.94 -12.15
C LYS A 76 -11.17 10.73 -12.11
N SER A 77 -10.36 10.55 -13.14
CA SER A 77 -9.13 11.30 -13.35
C SER A 77 -8.97 11.68 -14.82
N THR A 78 -8.20 12.72 -15.07
CA THR A 78 -7.86 13.22 -16.40
C THR A 78 -6.35 13.24 -16.59
N ILE A 79 -5.90 13.24 -17.84
CA ILE A 79 -4.50 13.36 -18.25
C ILE A 79 -4.32 14.54 -19.19
N THR A 80 -3.27 15.32 -18.96
CA THR A 80 -2.92 16.53 -19.72
C THR A 80 -1.45 16.42 -20.18
N PRO A 81 -1.16 16.46 -21.48
CA PRO A 81 0.21 16.59 -21.98
C PRO A 81 0.88 17.90 -21.53
N TYR A 82 2.21 17.91 -21.44
CA TYR A 82 2.97 19.13 -21.20
C TYR A 82 2.61 20.25 -22.19
N ASN A 83 2.49 21.47 -21.70
CA ASN A 83 2.07 22.67 -22.45
C ASN A 83 0.69 22.60 -23.12
N SER A 84 -0.10 21.54 -22.91
CA SER A 84 -1.49 21.49 -23.33
C SER A 84 -2.40 22.12 -22.28
N LYS A 85 -3.44 22.83 -22.74
CA LYS A 85 -4.58 23.22 -21.90
C LYS A 85 -5.74 22.22 -22.00
N ALA A 86 -5.69 21.31 -22.98
CA ALA A 86 -6.69 20.28 -23.20
C ALA A 86 -6.36 19.05 -22.36
N SER A 87 -7.29 18.69 -21.47
CA SER A 87 -7.24 17.46 -20.67
C SER A 87 -8.18 16.42 -21.25
N GLN A 88 -7.79 15.16 -21.18
CA GLN A 88 -8.58 14.01 -21.65
C GLN A 88 -8.90 13.08 -20.48
N PRO A 89 -10.01 12.31 -20.53
CA PRO A 89 -10.26 11.26 -19.54
C PRO A 89 -9.07 10.29 -19.45
N PHE A 90 -8.65 9.94 -18.24
CA PHE A 90 -7.58 8.97 -17.99
C PHE A 90 -8.13 7.65 -17.46
N LEU A 91 -8.74 7.69 -16.27
CA LEU A 91 -9.29 6.52 -15.61
C LEU A 91 -10.56 6.89 -14.84
N ASP A 92 -11.60 6.10 -15.03
CA ASP A 92 -12.83 6.13 -14.23
C ASP A 92 -12.96 4.79 -13.49
N VAL A 93 -12.53 4.76 -12.22
CA VAL A 93 -12.56 3.53 -11.43
C VAL A 93 -13.98 3.09 -11.08
N THR A 94 -14.97 3.98 -11.19
CA THR A 94 -16.39 3.64 -10.92
C THR A 94 -17.00 2.75 -11.99
N GLN A 95 -16.37 2.66 -13.16
CA GLN A 95 -16.78 1.81 -14.28
C GLN A 95 -16.02 0.48 -14.32
N LEU A 96 -15.04 0.29 -13.43
CA LEU A 96 -14.24 -0.93 -13.39
C LEU A 96 -14.85 -1.94 -12.43
N THR A 97 -14.85 -3.21 -12.86
CA THR A 97 -15.18 -4.33 -11.97
C THR A 97 -13.86 -4.92 -11.45
N PRO A 98 -13.66 -5.01 -10.13
CA PRO A 98 -12.49 -5.68 -9.56
C PRO A 98 -12.38 -7.13 -10.04
N ALA A 99 -11.15 -7.59 -10.32
CA ALA A 99 -10.92 -8.97 -10.70
C ALA A 99 -11.35 -9.92 -9.57
N SER A 100 -11.97 -11.04 -9.92
CA SER A 100 -12.35 -12.09 -8.99
C SER A 100 -11.11 -12.75 -8.38
N MET A 101 -11.12 -12.96 -7.07
CA MET A 101 -10.10 -13.74 -6.38
C MET A 101 -10.52 -15.21 -6.34
N HIS A 102 -9.65 -16.10 -6.82
CA HIS A 102 -9.82 -17.55 -6.64
C HIS A 102 -9.17 -17.96 -5.32
N ILE A 103 -9.99 -18.39 -4.37
CA ILE A 103 -9.55 -18.76 -3.03
C ILE A 103 -10.24 -20.09 -2.71
N LYS A 104 -9.46 -21.04 -2.19
CA LYS A 104 -9.97 -22.36 -1.79
C LYS A 104 -11.00 -22.24 -0.66
N GLU A 105 -11.87 -23.24 -0.56
CA GLU A 105 -12.77 -23.36 0.58
C GLU A 105 -11.98 -23.53 1.88
N ILE A 106 -12.56 -23.13 3.01
CA ILE A 106 -11.83 -23.08 4.30
C ILE A 106 -11.25 -24.45 4.69
N ASP A 107 -11.98 -25.53 4.42
CA ASP A 107 -11.55 -26.90 4.75
C ASP A 107 -10.39 -27.39 3.86
N GLU A 108 -10.14 -26.73 2.73
CA GLU A 108 -9.04 -27.02 1.80
C GLU A 108 -7.83 -26.10 1.99
N GLN A 109 -7.91 -25.12 2.90
CA GLN A 109 -6.83 -24.18 3.22
C GLN A 109 -5.85 -24.76 4.24
N ASP A 110 -4.58 -24.39 4.16
CA ASP A 110 -3.57 -24.72 5.18
C ASP A 110 -3.89 -24.05 6.53
N GLU A 111 -3.40 -24.62 7.63
CA GLU A 111 -3.65 -24.10 8.99
C GLU A 111 -3.18 -22.66 9.23
N MET A 112 -2.18 -22.21 8.45
CA MET A 112 -1.61 -20.87 8.54
C MET A 112 -2.24 -19.86 7.58
N GLU A 113 -3.27 -20.26 6.82
CA GLU A 113 -4.00 -19.35 5.93
C GLU A 113 -4.94 -18.44 6.72
N SER A 114 -4.96 -17.16 6.34
CA SER A 114 -5.63 -16.10 7.11
C SER A 114 -7.13 -16.36 7.31
N ARG A 115 -7.85 -16.81 6.28
CA ARG A 115 -9.29 -17.07 6.40
C ARG A 115 -9.58 -18.22 7.36
N ARG A 116 -8.76 -19.26 7.37
CA ARG A 116 -8.86 -20.39 8.31
C ARG A 116 -8.52 -19.96 9.75
N ILE A 117 -7.42 -19.24 9.95
CA ILE A 117 -7.04 -18.73 11.29
C ILE A 117 -8.13 -17.84 11.88
N TRP A 118 -8.63 -16.89 11.09
CA TRP A 118 -9.54 -15.84 11.56
C TRP A 118 -11.03 -16.16 11.36
N GLN A 119 -11.37 -17.40 10.99
CA GLN A 119 -12.74 -17.80 10.66
C GLN A 119 -13.73 -17.44 11.77
N LYS A 120 -13.52 -17.99 12.98
CA LYS A 120 -14.45 -17.83 14.10
C LYS A 120 -14.59 -16.38 14.57
N VAL A 121 -13.47 -15.63 14.57
CA VAL A 121 -13.47 -14.20 14.86
C VAL A 121 -14.32 -13.45 13.84
N SER A 122 -14.12 -13.75 12.55
CA SER A 122 -14.84 -13.11 11.46
C SER A 122 -16.34 -13.42 11.47
N GLU A 123 -16.71 -14.67 11.78
CA GLU A 123 -18.10 -15.10 11.94
C GLU A 123 -18.78 -14.39 13.11
N ALA A 124 -18.14 -14.33 14.27
CA ALA A 124 -18.66 -13.62 15.44
C ALA A 124 -18.82 -12.11 15.18
N ILE A 125 -17.86 -11.47 14.50
CA ILE A 125 -17.97 -10.06 14.10
C ILE A 125 -19.18 -9.84 13.17
N ARG A 126 -19.38 -10.71 12.17
CA ARG A 126 -20.55 -10.62 11.27
C ARG A 126 -21.88 -10.83 12.00
N ALA A 127 -21.88 -11.61 13.08
CA ALA A 127 -23.03 -11.82 13.94
C ALA A 127 -23.23 -10.71 15.00
N ASN A 128 -22.38 -9.68 15.02
CA ASN A 128 -22.33 -8.65 16.07
C ASN A 128 -22.11 -9.20 17.49
N ASP A 129 -21.53 -10.39 17.63
CA ASP A 129 -21.16 -10.99 18.92
C ASP A 129 -19.72 -10.59 19.28
N THR A 130 -19.60 -9.42 19.91
CA THR A 130 -18.30 -8.86 20.31
C THR A 130 -17.61 -9.67 21.41
N GLN A 131 -18.38 -10.37 22.25
CA GLN A 131 -17.85 -11.19 23.33
C GLN A 131 -17.14 -12.43 22.75
N THR A 132 -17.83 -13.18 21.89
CA THR A 132 -17.24 -14.35 21.22
C THR A 132 -16.07 -13.95 20.34
N ALA A 133 -16.19 -12.84 19.59
CA ALA A 133 -15.08 -12.33 18.78
C ALA A 133 -13.84 -12.04 19.62
N GLY A 134 -14.01 -11.43 20.80
CA GLY A 134 -12.94 -11.17 21.76
C GLY A 134 -12.30 -12.46 22.27
N ILE A 135 -13.10 -13.45 22.68
CA ILE A 135 -12.63 -14.74 23.18
C ILE A 135 -11.81 -15.48 22.11
N GLU A 136 -12.34 -15.61 20.90
CA GLU A 136 -11.65 -16.33 19.81
C GLU A 136 -10.38 -15.60 19.36
N LYS A 137 -10.40 -14.26 19.33
CA LYS A 137 -9.20 -13.44 19.09
C LYS A 137 -8.13 -13.69 20.14
N SER A 138 -8.50 -13.70 21.42
CA SER A 138 -7.57 -13.96 22.52
C SER A 138 -6.95 -15.36 22.43
N LYS A 139 -7.70 -16.39 22.02
CA LYS A 139 -7.16 -17.73 21.81
C LYS A 139 -6.04 -17.73 20.76
N ILE A 140 -6.25 -17.09 19.62
CA ILE A 140 -5.25 -17.00 18.53
C ILE A 140 -4.00 -16.25 19.01
N GLU A 141 -4.18 -15.09 19.65
CA GLU A 141 -3.06 -14.25 20.10
C GLU A 141 -2.26 -14.89 21.24
N ASN A 142 -2.92 -15.59 22.16
CA ASN A 142 -2.27 -16.30 23.26
C ASN A 142 -1.44 -17.48 22.74
N LYS A 143 -2.00 -18.30 21.84
CA LYS A 143 -1.27 -19.39 21.18
C LYS A 143 0.00 -18.87 20.50
N GLN A 144 -0.11 -17.77 19.74
CA GLN A 144 1.04 -17.16 19.07
C GLN A 144 2.08 -16.59 20.05
N ARG A 145 1.66 -16.12 21.22
CA ARG A 145 2.56 -15.66 22.29
C ARG A 145 3.30 -16.82 22.95
N GLU A 146 2.61 -17.93 23.21
CA GLU A 146 3.19 -19.16 23.75
C GLU A 146 4.19 -19.77 22.78
N GLU A 147 3.86 -19.90 21.49
CA GLU A 147 4.79 -20.39 20.47
C GLU A 147 6.03 -19.50 20.34
N ARG A 148 5.88 -18.18 20.49
CA ARG A 148 7.01 -17.25 20.50
C ARG A 148 7.90 -17.45 21.74
N ALA A 149 7.30 -17.67 22.91
CA ALA A 149 8.05 -17.92 24.14
C ALA A 149 8.82 -19.25 24.06
N ALA A 150 8.17 -20.32 23.58
CA ALA A 150 8.80 -21.62 23.38
C ALA A 150 9.96 -21.56 22.38
N ARG A 151 9.80 -20.81 21.27
CA ARG A 151 10.88 -20.56 20.31
C ARG A 151 12.07 -19.83 20.92
N ALA A 152 11.81 -18.80 21.74
CA ALA A 152 12.85 -18.06 22.43
C ALA A 152 13.61 -18.94 23.46
N GLU A 153 12.89 -19.76 24.23
CA GLU A 153 13.49 -20.70 25.17
C GLU A 153 14.36 -21.76 24.48
N ALA A 154 13.93 -22.21 23.30
CA ALA A 154 14.68 -23.14 22.45
C ALA A 154 15.85 -22.48 21.68
N ASN A 155 16.08 -21.17 21.82
CA ASN A 155 17.02 -20.38 21.00
C ASN A 155 16.81 -20.59 19.48
N HIS A 156 15.55 -20.71 19.06
CA HIS A 156 15.18 -20.91 17.66
C HIS A 156 14.50 -19.66 17.10
N GLU A 157 15.06 -19.10 16.03
CA GLU A 157 14.46 -17.95 15.34
C GLU A 157 13.31 -18.37 14.43
N TRP A 158 12.26 -17.54 14.36
CA TRP A 158 11.20 -17.74 13.39
C TRP A 158 11.65 -17.27 12.02
N GLU A 159 11.50 -18.13 11.01
CA GLU A 159 11.79 -17.80 9.62
C GLU A 159 10.52 -17.74 8.76
N PRO A 160 10.35 -16.72 7.91
CA PRO A 160 9.26 -16.70 6.95
C PRO A 160 9.40 -17.81 5.90
N LYS A 161 8.29 -18.52 5.66
CA LYS A 161 8.21 -19.63 4.69
C LYS A 161 8.52 -19.21 3.24
N TYR A 162 8.01 -18.05 2.82
CA TYR A 162 8.06 -17.62 1.41
C TYR A 162 8.96 -16.41 1.16
N PHE A 163 9.53 -15.82 2.20
CA PHE A 163 10.36 -14.62 2.10
C PHE A 163 11.69 -14.83 2.81
N ARG A 164 12.70 -14.11 2.34
CA ARG A 164 14.01 -14.03 2.98
C ARG A 164 14.45 -12.57 3.04
N TRP A 165 15.25 -12.25 4.04
CA TRP A 165 15.81 -10.92 4.20
C TRP A 165 17.04 -10.77 3.30
N GLU A 166 17.13 -9.66 2.58
CA GLU A 166 18.31 -9.24 1.83
C GLU A 166 18.75 -7.87 2.32
N ASN A 167 19.97 -7.74 2.84
CA ASN A 167 20.50 -6.45 3.30
C ASN A 167 20.54 -5.42 2.16
N GLU A 168 20.79 -5.89 0.94
CA GLU A 168 20.78 -5.07 -0.26
C GLU A 168 20.25 -5.87 -1.45
N GLU A 169 19.13 -5.43 -2.04
CA GLU A 169 18.65 -5.99 -3.30
C GLU A 169 19.08 -5.06 -4.45
N PRO A 170 19.92 -5.53 -5.40
CA PRO A 170 20.54 -4.66 -6.42
C PRO A 170 19.57 -3.84 -7.24
N THR A 171 18.41 -4.40 -7.59
CA THR A 171 17.40 -3.72 -8.41
C THR A 171 16.75 -2.57 -7.66
N VAL A 172 16.37 -2.80 -6.40
CA VAL A 172 15.82 -1.79 -5.50
C VAL A 172 16.86 -0.70 -5.26
N SER A 173 18.11 -1.04 -4.89
CA SER A 173 19.19 -0.08 -4.66
C SER A 173 19.44 0.82 -5.87
N MET A 174 19.52 0.23 -7.07
CA MET A 174 19.69 0.96 -8.32
C MET A 174 18.55 1.96 -8.53
N LEU A 175 17.28 1.52 -8.40
CA LEU A 175 16.12 2.37 -8.62
C LEU A 175 15.98 3.46 -7.54
N GLN A 176 16.30 3.14 -6.29
CA GLN A 176 16.36 4.13 -5.21
C GLN A 176 17.41 5.19 -5.52
N ARG A 177 18.62 4.81 -5.94
CA ARG A 177 19.68 5.76 -6.32
C ARG A 177 19.27 6.66 -7.48
N MET A 178 18.64 6.10 -8.52
CA MET A 178 18.10 6.87 -9.64
C MET A 178 17.10 7.92 -9.15
N LEU A 179 16.15 7.52 -8.29
CA LEU A 179 15.15 8.43 -7.76
C LEU A 179 15.76 9.49 -6.83
N SER A 180 16.57 9.10 -5.86
CA SER A 180 17.20 9.99 -4.87
C SER A 180 18.09 11.05 -5.54
N SER A 181 18.82 10.70 -6.59
CA SER A 181 19.60 11.68 -7.37
C SER A 181 18.73 12.76 -8.02
N THR A 182 17.46 12.43 -8.29
CA THR A 182 16.51 13.27 -9.03
C THR A 182 15.65 14.13 -8.11
N VAL A 183 15.05 13.55 -7.07
CA VAL A 183 14.11 14.24 -6.18
C VAL A 183 14.75 14.71 -4.86
N LYS A 184 16.02 14.36 -4.62
CA LYS A 184 16.84 14.79 -3.47
C LYS A 184 16.10 14.58 -2.13
N SER A 185 16.05 15.61 -1.28
CA SER A 185 15.46 15.58 0.06
C SER A 185 13.95 15.32 0.10
N LYS A 186 13.27 15.27 -1.05
CA LYS A 186 11.82 14.96 -1.12
C LYS A 186 11.53 13.46 -1.05
N TYR A 187 12.56 12.60 -1.05
CA TYR A 187 12.44 11.17 -0.91
C TYR A 187 13.41 10.66 0.15
N ASN A 188 12.86 10.01 1.17
CA ASN A 188 13.65 9.29 2.15
C ASN A 188 13.43 7.78 1.92
N PRO A 189 14.40 7.05 1.34
CA PRO A 189 14.23 5.62 1.10
C PRO A 189 14.02 4.86 2.41
N ALA A 190 13.34 3.72 2.34
CA ALA A 190 13.23 2.81 3.47
C ALA A 190 14.65 2.42 3.96
N THR A 191 14.84 2.49 5.26
CA THR A 191 16.12 2.20 5.92
C THR A 191 16.40 0.69 5.89
N SER A 192 17.54 0.34 5.28
CA SER A 192 18.24 -0.97 5.25
C SER A 192 17.40 -2.22 5.00
N GLY A 193 17.75 -2.94 3.92
CA GLY A 193 17.28 -4.29 3.63
C GLY A 193 15.88 -4.41 3.06
N ASN A 194 15.61 -5.56 2.45
CA ASN A 194 14.41 -5.86 1.70
C ASN A 194 13.97 -7.30 2.00
N TRP A 195 12.68 -7.51 2.25
CA TRP A 195 12.09 -8.83 2.17
C TRP A 195 11.88 -9.18 0.70
N VAL A 196 12.57 -10.22 0.22
CA VAL A 196 12.44 -10.73 -1.15
C VAL A 196 11.76 -12.09 -1.13
N ILE A 197 10.97 -12.38 -2.16
CA ILE A 197 10.35 -13.69 -2.31
C ILE A 197 11.44 -14.75 -2.50
N ARG A 198 11.28 -15.90 -1.84
CA ARG A 198 12.12 -17.08 -2.10
C ARG A 198 11.76 -17.61 -3.49
N GLN A 199 12.76 -17.74 -4.36
CA GLN A 199 12.61 -18.38 -5.68
C GLN A 199 12.62 -19.90 -5.53
#